data_AF-A0A081QIK8-F1
#
_entry.id   AF-A0A081QIK8-F1
#
_cell.length_a   1.000
_cell.length_b   1.000
_cell.length_c   1.000
_cell.angle_alpha   90.00
_cell.angle_beta   90.00
_cell.angle_gamma   90.00
#
_symmetry.space_group_name_H-M   'P 1'
#
loop_
_entity.id
_entity.type
_entity.pdbx_description
1 polymer ?
#
loop_
_entity_poly.entity_id
_entity_poly.type
_entity_poly.pdbx_seq_one_letter_code
_entity_poly.pdbx_strand_id
1 'polypeptide(L)' 'MHIHYNTNQTTLPLEISSFLPQDHLVFTIEKVVNTLKDSHFHAFYHAFGRPSYHPKMLISTLLFA' A
#
# COMPACT_ATOMS: atom_id res chain seq x y z
N MET A 1 -4.17 -16.79 -4.20
CA MET A 1 -2.71 -16.71 -3.93
C MET A 1 -2.47 -15.46 -3.11
N HIS A 2 -2.00 -15.59 -1.87
CA HIS A 2 -1.67 -14.45 -1.02
C HIS A 2 -0.32 -13.89 -1.46
N ILE A 3 -0.34 -12.78 -2.20
CA ILE A 3 0.88 -12.12 -2.65
C ILE A 3 1.25 -11.15 -1.52
N HIS A 4 2.47 -11.28 -0.99
CA HIS A 4 2.97 -10.31 -0.03
C HIS A 4 3.12 -8.97 -0.75
N TYR A 5 2.26 -8.01 -0.43
CA TYR A 5 2.24 -6.70 -1.05
C TYR A 5 3.38 -5.83 -0.51
N ASN A 6 4.13 -5.22 -1.42
CA ASN A 6 5.00 -4.09 -1.12
C ASN A 6 4.99 -3.07 -2.27
N THR A 7 5.42 -1.84 -1.99
CA THR A 7 5.47 -0.72 -2.94
C THR A 7 6.63 -0.80 -3.94
N ASN A 8 7.59 -1.71 -3.70
CA ASN A 8 8.78 -1.94 -4.53
C ASN A 8 8.59 -3.04 -5.59
N GLN A 9 7.36 -3.55 -5.76
CA GLN A 9 6.99 -4.57 -6.75
C GLN A 9 6.74 -3.96 -8.14
N THR A 10 7.73 -3.26 -8.69
CA THR A 10 7.69 -2.70 -10.05
C THR A 10 8.52 -3.51 -11.04
N THR A 11 8.13 -3.55 -12.32
CA THR A 11 8.90 -4.24 -13.38
C THR A 11 10.30 -3.64 -13.57
N LEU A 12 10.44 -2.35 -13.25
CA LEU A 12 11.71 -1.62 -13.19
C LEU A 12 11.80 -1.03 -11.78
N PRO A 13 12.82 -1.36 -10.97
CA PRO A 13 12.98 -0.79 -9.64
C PRO A 13 13.22 0.72 -9.78
N LEU A 14 12.16 1.49 -9.55
CA LEU A 14 12.22 2.94 -9.47
C LEU A 14 11.99 3.30 -8.02
N GLU A 15 13.02 3.83 -7.36
CA GLU A 15 12.91 4.32 -5.98
C GLU A 15 12.17 5.66 -5.97
N ILE A 16 10.84 5.63 -6.15
CA ILE A 16 9.98 6.83 -6.20
C ILE A 16 10.15 7.68 -4.93
N SER A 17 10.42 7.03 -3.80
CA SER A 17 10.76 7.64 -2.52
C SER A 17 11.91 8.64 -2.62
N SER A 18 12.90 8.42 -3.50
CA SER A 18 14.06 9.30 -3.68
C SER A 18 13.73 10.67 -4.29
N PHE A 19 12.57 10.80 -4.95
CA PHE A 19 12.12 12.06 -5.55
C PHE A 19 11.36 12.95 -4.57
N LEU A 20 11.06 12.46 -3.35
CA LEU A 20 10.28 13.18 -2.36
C LEU A 20 11.15 13.68 -1.20
N PRO A 21 10.83 14.85 -0.61
CA PRO A 21 11.48 15.30 0.62
C PRO A 21 11.32 14.27 1.75
N GLN A 22 12.36 14.07 2.57
CA GLN A 22 12.36 13.06 3.64
C GLN A 22 11.26 13.26 4.69
N ASP A 23 10.80 14.50 4.87
CA ASP A 23 9.75 14.94 5.78
C ASP A 23 8.35 14.94 5.15
N HIS A 24 8.22 14.46 3.90
CA HIS A 24 6.96 14.42 3.20
C HIS A 24 5.94 13.51 3.91
N LEU A 25 4.72 14.03 4.09
CA LEU A 25 3.64 13.40 4.86
C LEU A 25 3.32 11.96 4.40
N VAL A 26 3.50 11.67 3.11
CA VAL A 26 3.25 10.34 2.53
C VAL A 26 4.02 9.21 3.24
N PHE A 27 5.24 9.48 3.71
CA PHE A 27 6.04 8.47 4.42
C PHE A 27 5.44 8.14 5.79
N THR A 28 4.80 9.12 6.43
CA THR A 28 4.06 8.90 7.67
C THR A 28 2.82 8.04 7.40
N ILE A 29 2.06 8.36 6.36
CA ILE A 29 0.89 7.57 5.96
C ILE A 29 1.30 6.13 5.65
N GLU A 30 2.31 5.95 4.79
CA GLU A 30 2.80 4.63 4.40
C GLU A 30 3.23 3.81 5.63
N LYS A 31 3.99 4.42 6.55
CA LYS A 31 4.43 3.76 7.78
C LYS A 31 3.23 3.35 8.64
N VAL A 32 2.26 4.23 8.84
CA VAL A 32 1.04 3.93 9.63
C VAL A 32 0.27 2.79 8.99
N VAL A 33 -0.02 2.86 7.69
CA VAL A 33 -0.77 1.81 6.97
C VAL A 33 -0.04 0.47 7.00
N ASN A 34 1.29 0.47 6.85
CA ASN A 34 2.08 -0.76 6.89
C ASN A 34 2.17 -1.40 8.28
N THR A 35 1.98 -0.63 9.37
CA THR A 35 1.90 -1.19 10.73
C THR A 35 0.57 -1.87 11.05
N LEU A 36 -0.48 -1.63 10.26
CA LEU A 36 -1.77 -2.29 10.43
C LEU A 36 -1.65 -3.79 10.10
N LYS A 37 -2.21 -4.63 10.98
CA LYS A 37 -2.24 -6.09 10.78
C LYS A 37 -3.01 -6.45 9.51
N ASP A 38 -2.47 -7.40 8.74
CA ASP A 38 -3.07 -7.87 7.48
C ASP A 38 -4.49 -8.42 7.66
N SER A 39 -4.81 -8.96 8.84
CA SER A 39 -6.14 -9.46 9.20
C SER A 39 -7.25 -8.39 9.08
N HIS A 40 -6.93 -7.11 9.29
CA HIS A 40 -7.91 -6.03 9.14
C HIS A 40 -8.34 -5.84 7.67
N PHE A 41 -7.50 -6.28 6.72
CA PHE A 41 -7.77 -6.13 5.30
C PHE A 41 -8.47 -7.36 4.70
N HIS A 42 -8.59 -8.47 5.43
CA HIS A 42 -9.23 -9.70 4.95
C HIS A 42 -10.68 -9.47 4.51
N ALA A 43 -11.40 -8.55 5.17
CA ALA A 43 -12.78 -8.19 4.83
C ALA A 43 -12.92 -7.58 3.42
N PHE A 44 -11.86 -6.99 2.86
CA PHE A 44 -11.87 -6.43 1.50
C PHE A 44 -11.62 -7.47 0.41
N TYR A 45 -11.21 -8.68 0.78
CA TYR A 45 -10.99 -9.76 -0.17
C TYR A 45 -12.24 -10.62 -0.27
N HIS A 46 -12.82 -10.70 -1.47
CA HIS A 46 -13.97 -11.54 -1.76
C HIS A 46 -13.53 -12.88 -2.38
N ALA A 47 -14.38 -13.90 -2.24
CA ALA A 47 -14.14 -15.21 -2.84
C ALA A 47 -14.12 -15.18 -4.38
N PHE A 48 -14.76 -14.17 -4.98
CA PHE A 48 -14.82 -13.95 -6.42
C PHE A 48 -14.22 -12.61 -6.80
N GLY A 49 -13.36 -12.63 -7.82
CA GLY A 49 -12.67 -11.45 -8.29
C GLY A 49 -11.47 -11.07 -7.43
N ARG A 50 -10.40 -10.60 -8.07
CA ARG A 50 -9.26 -10.00 -7.40
C ARG A 50 -9.45 -8.48 -7.45
N PRO A 51 -9.34 -7.75 -6.34
CA PRO A 51 -9.37 -6.30 -6.40
C PRO A 51 -8.22 -5.80 -7.26
N SER A 52 -8.48 -4.80 -8.11
CA SER A 52 -7.48 -4.22 -9.02
C SER A 52 -6.29 -3.60 -8.27
N TYR A 53 -6.51 -3.16 -7.04
CA TYR A 53 -5.51 -2.56 -6.15
C TYR A 53 -5.50 -3.26 -4.79
N HIS A 54 -4.36 -3.21 -4.12
CA HIS A 54 -4.25 -3.75 -2.76
C HIS A 54 -4.99 -2.83 -1.76
N PRO A 55 -5.72 -3.37 -0.76
CA PRO A 55 -6.42 -2.55 0.23
C PRO A 55 -5.52 -1.54 0.97
N LYS A 56 -4.26 -1.90 1.28
CA LYS A 56 -3.29 -0.95 1.86
C LYS A 56 -3.05 0.26 0.94
N MET A 57 -2.94 0.05 -0.36
CA MET A 57 -2.76 1.15 -1.32
C MET A 57 -3.97 2.09 -1.31
N LEU A 58 -5.17 1.53 -1.34
CA LEU A 58 -6.41 2.33 -1.35
C LEU A 58 -6.56 3.17 -0.08
N ILE A 59 -6.24 2.60 1.09
CA ILE A 59 -6.25 3.33 2.36
C ILE A 59 -5.19 4.43 2.37
N SER A 60 -3.97 4.16 1.88
CA SER A 60 -2.93 5.20 1.77
C SER A 60 -3.38 6.36 0.90
N THR A 61 -4.02 6.08 -0.26
CA THR A 61 -4.57 7.13 -1.13
C THR A 61 -5.70 7.90 -0.45
N LEU A 62 -6.60 7.21 0.26
CA LEU A 62 -7.71 7.82 0.97
C LEU A 62 -7.26 8.73 2.11
N LEU A 63 -6.20 8.36 2.83
CA LEU A 63 -5.64 9.16 3.92
C LEU A 63 -4.86 10.38 3.44
N PHE A 64 -4.38 10.37 2.19
CA PHE A 64 -3.62 11.46 1.60
C PHE A 64 -4.50 12.52 0.91
N ALA A 65 -5.65 12.10 0.37
CA ALA A 65 -6.62 12.96 -0.33
C ALA A 65 -7.27 14.00 0.59
#